data_AF-A0A0P7BCT5-F1
#
_entry.id   AF-A0A0P7BCT5-F1
#
_cell.length_a   1.000
_cell.length_b   1.000
_cell.length_c   1.000
_cell.angle_alpha   90.00
_cell.angle_beta   90.00
_cell.angle_gamma   90.00
#
_symmetry.space_group_name_H-M   'P 1'
#
loop_
_entity.id
_entity.type
_entity.pdbx_description
1 polymer ?
#
loop_
_entity_poly.entity_id
_entity_poly.type
_entity_poly.pdbx_seq_one_letter_code
_entity_poly.pdbx_strand_id
1 'polypeptide(L)'
;MTNASWLDKLGQQLKIDIACMDPAEAKRFLPFKSHDQTSNQRLVYEQMVSPENRDLFLKTVKEGKDEGWEVILDRMSALLCAKNIDNLQGRVLLQSSAFHAYDTEKVVAQARSYAREFEEAGISKDRICIKIPSTGPALNASPILLKEGIRTLGTSIFSVVQAIAASQAGCLSISPYYNYSKNTNSVQWSSVRAGNPAGWDRHDPAADIGPSAYWSTLG
;
A
#
# COMPACT_ATOMS: atom_id res chain seq x y z
N MET A 1 9.22 -10.71 -34.61
CA MET A 1 9.17 -9.59 -33.66
C MET A 1 7.94 -9.78 -32.80
N THR A 2 8.09 -10.05 -31.51
CA THR A 2 6.96 -10.04 -30.58
C THR A 2 6.44 -8.60 -30.51
N ASN A 3 5.16 -8.40 -30.79
CA ASN A 3 4.55 -7.08 -30.67
C ASN A 3 4.59 -6.66 -29.20
N ALA A 4 5.07 -5.44 -28.92
CA ALA A 4 5.08 -4.88 -27.58
C ALA A 4 3.66 -4.86 -27.00
N SER A 5 3.49 -5.38 -25.79
CA SER A 5 2.22 -5.36 -25.07
C SER A 5 1.89 -3.95 -24.60
N TRP A 6 0.63 -3.72 -24.18
CA TRP A 6 0.26 -2.45 -23.54
C TRP A 6 1.01 -2.21 -22.23
N LEU A 7 1.34 -3.28 -21.50
CA LEU A 7 2.15 -3.19 -20.29
C LEU A 7 3.57 -2.71 -20.60
N ASP A 8 4.18 -3.20 -21.69
CA ASP A 8 5.49 -2.75 -22.14
C ASP A 8 5.49 -1.26 -22.49
N LYS A 9 4.44 -0.79 -23.19
CA LYS A 9 4.28 0.63 -23.53
C LYS A 9 4.09 1.52 -22.29
N LEU A 10 3.33 1.05 -21.30
CA LEU A 10 3.13 1.77 -20.04
C LEU A 10 4.43 1.87 -19.24
N GLY A 11 5.22 0.79 -19.19
CA GLY A 11 6.50 0.77 -18.48
C GLY A 11 7.56 1.72 -19.06
N GLN A 12 7.39 2.19 -20.29
CA GLN A 12 8.26 3.22 -20.89
C GLN A 12 7.97 4.64 -20.38
N GLN A 13 6.78 4.88 -19.81
CA GLN A 13 6.32 6.22 -19.43
C GLN A 13 6.03 6.34 -17.93
N LEU A 14 5.72 5.22 -17.28
CA LEU A 14 5.22 5.20 -15.90
C LEU A 14 6.04 4.23 -15.06
N LYS A 15 6.15 4.56 -13.77
CA LYS A 15 6.55 3.63 -12.75
C LYS A 15 5.38 2.70 -12.45
N ILE A 16 5.60 1.40 -12.58
CA ILE A 16 4.57 0.39 -12.35
C ILE A 16 4.81 -0.23 -10.98
N ASP A 17 3.94 0.11 -10.04
CA ASP A 17 3.93 -0.46 -8.69
C ASP A 17 3.06 -1.73 -8.68
N ILE A 18 3.27 -2.58 -7.67
CA ILE A 18 2.46 -3.78 -7.45
C ILE A 18 1.68 -3.71 -6.14
N ALA A 19 0.38 -4.02 -6.20
CA ALA A 19 -0.51 -4.09 -5.03
C ALA A 19 -0.64 -5.53 -4.51
N CYS A 20 0.48 -6.10 -4.08
CA CYS A 20 0.57 -7.48 -3.61
C CYS A 20 1.75 -7.62 -2.64
N MET A 21 1.63 -8.48 -1.64
CA MET A 21 2.70 -8.78 -0.69
C MET A 21 3.27 -10.20 -0.85
N ASP A 22 2.68 -11.04 -1.70
CA ASP A 22 3.18 -12.38 -2.03
C ASP A 22 4.24 -12.30 -3.16
N PRO A 23 5.49 -12.70 -2.89
CA PRO A 23 6.55 -12.74 -3.90
C PRO A 23 6.26 -13.63 -5.12
N ALA A 24 5.55 -14.74 -4.93
CA ALA A 24 5.24 -15.68 -6.01
C ALA A 24 4.18 -15.08 -6.95
N GLU A 25 3.12 -14.53 -6.37
CA GLU A 25 2.08 -13.79 -7.10
C GLU A 25 2.67 -12.55 -7.80
N ALA A 26 3.59 -11.82 -7.16
CA ALA A 26 4.24 -10.66 -7.76
C ALA A 26 4.99 -11.01 -9.05
N LYS A 27 5.78 -12.08 -9.03
CA LYS A 27 6.50 -12.60 -10.22
C LYS A 27 5.56 -13.15 -11.28
N ARG A 28 4.39 -13.66 -10.88
CA ARG A 28 3.39 -14.18 -11.82
C ARG A 28 2.70 -13.07 -12.59
N PHE A 29 2.38 -11.95 -11.95
CA PHE A 29 1.66 -10.85 -12.59
C PHE A 29 2.53 -9.92 -13.42
N LEU A 30 3.77 -9.68 -12.98
CA LEU A 30 4.68 -8.77 -13.66
C LEU A 30 5.89 -9.54 -14.19
N PRO A 31 6.19 -9.49 -15.50
CA PRO A 31 7.36 -10.16 -16.09
C PRO A 31 8.69 -9.42 -15.78
N PHE A 32 8.65 -8.40 -14.93
CA PHE A 32 9.78 -7.56 -14.51
C PHE A 32 9.62 -7.15 -13.04
N LYS A 33 10.69 -6.63 -12.43
CA LYS A 33 10.63 -6.07 -11.07
C LYS A 33 9.76 -4.81 -11.05
N SER A 34 8.68 -4.79 -10.28
CA SER A 34 7.89 -3.56 -10.06
C SER A 34 8.76 -2.45 -9.47
N HIS A 35 8.33 -1.20 -9.65
CA HIS A 35 8.98 -0.06 -9.02
C HIS A 35 8.79 -0.15 -7.50
N ASP A 36 7.59 0.12 -6.97
CA ASP A 36 7.29 -0.06 -5.55
C ASP A 36 6.29 -1.21 -5.31
N GLN A 37 6.22 -1.71 -4.08
CA GLN A 37 5.11 -2.52 -3.57
C GLN A 37 4.18 -1.64 -2.75
N THR A 38 2.87 -1.73 -2.95
CA THR A 38 1.88 -1.09 -2.09
C THR A 38 1.08 -2.11 -1.30
N SER A 39 0.92 -1.87 -0.01
CA SER A 39 0.10 -2.69 0.88
C SER A 39 -0.89 -1.85 1.69
N ASN A 40 -1.89 -2.53 2.24
CA ASN A 40 -2.86 -1.99 3.18
C ASN A 40 -3.18 -3.07 4.22
N GLN A 41 -4.02 -2.76 5.20
CA GLN A 41 -4.37 -3.69 6.28
C GLN A 41 -4.97 -5.00 5.76
N ARG A 42 -5.73 -4.95 4.66
CA ARG A 42 -6.31 -6.14 4.04
C ARG A 42 -5.23 -7.06 3.48
N LEU A 43 -4.30 -6.52 2.67
CA LEU A 43 -3.21 -7.31 2.08
C LEU A 43 -2.29 -7.91 3.16
N VAL A 44 -2.02 -7.16 4.23
CA VAL A 44 -1.28 -7.67 5.39
C VAL A 44 -2.04 -8.82 6.04
N TYR A 45 -3.34 -8.65 6.31
CA TYR A 45 -4.18 -9.68 6.91
C TYR A 45 -4.23 -10.95 6.05
N GLU A 46 -4.48 -10.83 4.75
CA GLU A 46 -4.52 -11.95 3.80
C GLU A 46 -3.21 -12.75 3.84
N GLN A 47 -2.07 -12.07 3.90
CA GLN A 47 -0.78 -12.74 4.05
C GLN A 47 -0.57 -13.35 5.43
N MET A 48 -0.99 -12.69 6.51
CA MET A 48 -0.85 -13.24 7.87
C MET A 48 -1.65 -14.53 8.08
N VAL A 49 -2.79 -14.67 7.42
CA VAL A 49 -3.63 -15.87 7.51
C VAL A 49 -3.31 -16.94 6.46
N SER A 50 -2.41 -16.65 5.52
CA SER A 50 -2.02 -17.60 4.48
C SER A 50 -1.23 -18.78 5.08
N PRO A 51 -1.48 -20.02 4.63
CA PRO A 51 -0.77 -21.21 5.10
C PRO A 51 0.76 -21.09 4.98
N GLU A 52 1.24 -20.47 3.91
CA GLU A 52 2.66 -20.28 3.57
C GLU A 52 3.39 -19.39 4.60
N ASN A 53 2.66 -18.53 5.31
CA ASN A 53 3.18 -17.62 6.32
C ASN A 53 2.91 -18.09 7.76
N ARG A 54 2.30 -19.26 7.96
CA ARG A 54 1.91 -19.77 9.28
C ARG A 54 3.06 -19.82 10.28
N ASP A 55 4.19 -20.40 9.88
CA ASP A 55 5.33 -20.57 10.79
C ASP A 55 5.95 -19.22 11.15
N LEU A 56 6.00 -18.29 10.19
CA LEU A 56 6.43 -16.92 10.43
C LEU A 56 5.50 -16.23 11.44
N PHE A 57 4.19 -16.34 11.25
CA PHE A 57 3.20 -15.77 12.17
C PHE A 57 3.35 -16.33 13.59
N LEU A 58 3.42 -17.65 13.75
CA LEU A 58 3.54 -18.29 15.06
C LEU A 58 4.86 -17.91 15.75
N LYS A 59 5.97 -17.82 15.00
CA LYS A 59 7.26 -17.37 15.51
C LYS A 59 7.17 -15.93 16.01
N THR A 60 6.66 -15.02 15.19
CA THR A 60 6.55 -13.59 15.54
C THR A 60 5.65 -13.35 16.75
N VAL A 61 4.52 -14.07 16.84
CA VAL A 61 3.64 -14.01 18.02
C VAL A 61 4.35 -14.51 19.27
N LYS A 62 5.12 -15.60 19.16
CA LYS A 62 5.87 -16.16 20.30
C LYS A 62 6.95 -15.20 20.80
N GLU A 63 7.67 -14.56 19.88
CA GLU A 63 8.76 -13.62 20.20
C GLU A 63 8.23 -12.31 20.77
N GLY A 64 7.14 -11.77 20.22
CA GLY A 64 6.56 -10.48 20.65
C GLY A 64 5.45 -10.57 21.71
N LYS A 65 5.23 -11.73 22.34
CA LYS A 65 4.09 -12.00 23.23
C LYS A 65 3.90 -10.97 24.36
N ASP A 66 4.98 -10.36 24.84
CA ASP A 66 5.00 -9.43 25.96
C ASP A 66 5.01 -7.94 25.50
N GLU A 67 5.10 -7.69 24.19
CA GLU A 67 5.19 -6.34 23.59
C GLU A 67 3.81 -5.77 23.21
N GLY A 68 2.79 -6.62 23.16
CA GLY A 68 1.44 -6.27 22.75
C GLY A 68 1.15 -6.53 21.28
N TRP A 69 -0.13 -6.69 20.96
CA TRP A 69 -0.58 -7.17 19.65
C TRP A 69 -0.26 -6.21 18.49
N GLU A 70 -0.20 -4.90 18.73
CA GLU A 70 0.13 -3.91 17.70
C GLU A 70 1.58 -4.02 17.26
N VAL A 71 2.51 -4.23 18.19
CA VAL A 71 3.93 -4.45 17.87
C VAL A 71 4.11 -5.74 17.08
N ILE A 72 3.39 -6.81 17.46
CA ILE A 72 3.38 -8.07 16.71
C ILE A 72 2.86 -7.86 15.28
N LEU A 73 1.78 -7.08 15.11
CA LEU A 73 1.24 -6.73 13.79
C LEU A 73 2.23 -5.91 12.98
N ASP A 74 2.92 -4.96 13.60
CA ASP A 74 3.91 -4.13 12.94
C ASP A 74 5.12 -4.95 12.46
N ARG A 75 5.64 -5.82 13.34
CA ARG A 75 6.70 -6.79 13.02
C ARG A 75 6.30 -7.72 11.88
N MET A 76 5.10 -8.29 11.95
CA MET A 76 4.58 -9.13 10.86
C MET A 76 4.50 -8.37 9.54
N SER A 77 4.03 -7.13 9.56
CA SER A 77 3.94 -6.29 8.36
C SER A 77 5.31 -6.04 7.74
N ALA A 78 6.32 -5.73 8.55
CA ALA A 78 7.69 -5.52 8.09
C ALA A 78 8.32 -6.79 7.51
N LEU A 79 8.16 -7.94 8.19
CA LEU A 79 8.67 -9.23 7.74
C LEU A 79 8.04 -9.69 6.43
N LEU A 80 6.74 -9.47 6.25
CA LEU A 80 6.04 -9.77 4.99
C LEU A 80 6.54 -8.90 3.84
N CYS A 81 6.74 -7.59 4.09
CA CYS A 81 7.38 -6.70 3.12
C CYS A 81 8.81 -7.16 2.77
N ALA A 82 9.58 -7.62 3.75
CA ALA A 82 10.94 -8.12 3.56
C ALA A 82 11.02 -9.34 2.64
N LYS A 83 9.98 -10.19 2.61
CA LYS A 83 9.93 -11.30 1.65
C LYS A 83 9.91 -10.84 0.19
N ASN A 84 9.40 -9.65 -0.10
CA ASN A 84 9.20 -9.18 -1.46
C ASN A 84 10.16 -8.06 -1.90
N ILE A 85 10.91 -7.44 -0.99
CA ILE A 85 11.77 -6.28 -1.26
C ILE A 85 12.76 -6.49 -2.43
N ASP A 86 13.25 -7.72 -2.61
CA ASP A 86 14.19 -8.08 -3.68
C ASP A 86 13.55 -8.14 -5.07
N ASN A 87 12.21 -8.21 -5.14
CA ASN A 87 11.46 -8.14 -6.39
C ASN A 87 11.10 -6.71 -6.78
N LEU A 88 11.53 -5.71 -6.00
CA LEU A 88 11.22 -4.30 -6.21
C LEU A 88 12.47 -3.53 -6.64
N GLN A 89 12.28 -2.46 -7.42
CA GLN A 89 13.34 -1.50 -7.73
C GLN A 89 13.44 -0.40 -6.67
N GLY A 90 12.30 -0.04 -6.08
CA GLY A 90 12.12 1.05 -5.13
C GLY A 90 11.69 0.54 -3.77
N ARG A 91 10.55 1.02 -3.26
CA ARG A 91 10.15 0.97 -1.86
C ARG A 91 9.04 -0.03 -1.58
N VAL A 92 8.93 -0.39 -0.31
CA VAL A 92 7.69 -0.93 0.25
C VAL A 92 6.85 0.22 0.82
N LEU A 93 5.60 0.32 0.36
CA LEU A 93 4.64 1.34 0.78
C LEU A 93 3.61 0.68 1.71
N LEU A 94 3.78 0.86 3.03
CA LEU A 94 2.97 0.19 4.05
C LEU A 94 2.00 1.17 4.72
N GLN A 95 0.72 0.82 4.79
CA GLN A 95 -0.31 1.70 5.34
C GLN A 95 -0.40 1.66 6.86
N SER A 96 -0.38 2.85 7.49
CA SER A 96 -0.65 3.00 8.93
C SER A 96 -2.10 2.67 9.27
N SER A 97 -2.36 2.23 10.49
CA SER A 97 -3.67 1.85 11.01
C SER A 97 -4.73 2.92 10.75
N ALA A 98 -5.88 2.50 10.20
CA ALA A 98 -7.03 3.38 10.03
C ALA A 98 -7.64 3.81 11.39
N PHE A 99 -7.45 3.01 12.46
CA PHE A 99 -7.89 3.39 13.81
C PHE A 99 -7.16 4.62 14.35
N HIS A 100 -5.95 4.89 13.86
CA HIS A 100 -5.13 6.03 14.27
C HIS A 100 -5.37 7.26 13.40
N ALA A 101 -6.23 7.19 12.37
CA ALA A 101 -6.37 8.23 11.36
C ALA A 101 -6.82 9.61 11.90
N TYR A 102 -7.27 9.72 13.14
CA TYR A 102 -7.66 11.00 13.75
C TYR A 102 -6.79 11.38 14.96
N ASP A 103 -5.64 10.73 15.11
CA ASP A 103 -4.70 10.94 16.22
C ASP A 103 -3.27 11.02 15.68
N THR A 104 -2.73 12.24 15.61
CA THR A 104 -1.39 12.51 15.07
C THR A 104 -0.31 11.72 15.81
N GLU A 105 -0.38 11.67 17.14
CA GLU A 105 0.66 11.03 17.95
C GLU A 105 0.66 9.51 17.77
N LYS A 106 -0.53 8.89 17.66
CA LYS A 106 -0.61 7.45 17.36
C LYS A 106 -0.10 7.10 15.97
N VAL A 107 -0.35 7.96 14.97
CA VAL A 107 0.21 7.78 13.62
C VAL A 107 1.73 7.89 13.65
N VAL A 108 2.29 8.89 14.33
CA VAL A 108 3.74 9.05 14.48
C VAL A 108 4.35 7.85 15.22
N ALA A 109 3.73 7.42 16.33
CA ALA A 109 4.20 6.28 17.12
C ALA A 109 4.25 4.99 16.29
N GLN A 110 3.19 4.70 15.52
CA GLN A 110 3.17 3.53 14.65
C GLN A 110 4.16 3.63 13.49
N ALA A 111 4.30 4.79 12.84
CA ALA A 111 5.30 4.95 11.78
C ALA A 111 6.74 4.76 12.29
N ARG A 112 7.03 5.21 13.52
CA ARG A 112 8.31 4.92 14.20
C ARG A 112 8.45 3.43 14.55
N SER A 113 7.36 2.78 14.96
CA SER A 113 7.31 1.33 15.19
C SER A 113 7.68 0.57 13.92
N TYR A 114 7.00 0.85 12.80
CA TYR A 114 7.36 0.29 11.49
C TYR A 114 8.81 0.54 11.12
N ALA A 115 9.31 1.77 11.28
CA ALA A 115 10.70 2.07 10.94
C ALA A 115 11.72 1.23 11.73
N ARG A 116 11.43 0.92 13.01
CA ARG A 116 12.27 0.01 13.81
C ARG A 116 12.18 -1.43 13.29
N GLU A 117 10.97 -1.94 13.11
CA GLU A 117 10.75 -3.32 12.64
C GLU A 117 11.32 -3.56 11.22
N PHE A 118 11.29 -2.53 10.35
CA PHE A 118 11.95 -2.58 9.05
C PHE A 118 13.47 -2.62 9.17
N GLU A 119 14.07 -1.81 10.04
CA GLU A 119 15.51 -1.83 10.28
C GLU A 119 15.96 -3.21 10.83
N GLU A 120 15.19 -3.80 11.76
CA GLU A 120 15.44 -5.15 12.27
C GLU A 120 15.31 -6.23 11.19
N ALA A 121 14.43 -6.02 10.22
CA ALA A 121 14.30 -6.87 9.03
C ALA A 121 15.36 -6.57 7.93
N GLY A 122 16.32 -5.67 8.19
CA GLY A 122 17.39 -5.31 7.26
C GLY A 122 16.96 -4.36 6.13
N ILE A 123 15.85 -3.63 6.29
CA ILE A 123 15.34 -2.66 5.32
C ILE A 123 15.55 -1.24 5.84
N SER A 124 16.40 -0.49 5.16
CA SER A 124 16.71 0.90 5.50
C SER A 124 15.54 1.85 5.23
N LYS A 125 15.49 2.97 5.96
CA LYS A 125 14.41 3.98 5.85
C LYS A 125 14.22 4.56 4.45
N ASP A 126 15.24 4.58 3.59
CA ASP A 126 15.11 5.06 2.21
C ASP A 126 14.30 4.11 1.30
N ARG A 127 14.19 2.83 1.70
CA ARG A 127 13.44 1.77 1.03
C ARG A 127 12.01 1.61 1.55
N ILE A 128 11.55 2.46 2.47
CA ILE A 128 10.19 2.41 3.02
C ILE A 128 9.45 3.73 2.77
N CYS A 129 8.13 3.66 2.71
CA CYS A 129 7.24 4.82 2.74
C CYS A 129 5.96 4.44 3.49
N ILE A 130 5.59 5.24 4.49
CA ILE A 130 4.39 4.97 5.28
C ILE A 130 3.18 5.66 4.65
N LYS A 131 2.17 4.89 4.29
CA LYS A 131 0.93 5.40 3.69
C LYS A 131 -0.01 5.88 4.79
N ILE A 132 -0.27 7.18 4.82
CA ILE A 132 -1.06 7.85 5.85
C ILE A 132 -2.45 8.17 5.28
N PRO A 133 -3.55 7.77 5.93
CA PRO A 133 -4.89 8.19 5.54
C PRO A 133 -4.98 9.72 5.48
N SER A 134 -5.52 10.27 4.39
CA SER A 134 -5.53 11.72 4.14
C SER A 134 -6.64 12.45 4.90
N THR A 135 -6.59 12.36 6.23
CA THR A 135 -7.32 13.20 7.19
C THR A 135 -6.39 14.33 7.66
N GLY A 136 -6.96 15.41 8.20
CA GLY A 136 -6.16 16.50 8.78
C GLY A 136 -5.17 16.02 9.87
N PRO A 137 -5.65 15.36 10.94
CA PRO A 137 -4.77 14.91 12.02
C PRO A 137 -3.69 13.91 11.59
N ALA A 138 -4.01 12.95 10.71
CA ALA A 138 -3.00 11.99 10.27
C ALA A 138 -1.95 12.66 9.37
N LEU A 139 -2.36 13.55 8.46
CA LEU A 139 -1.39 14.27 7.61
C LEU A 139 -0.43 15.16 8.41
N ASN A 140 -0.84 15.68 9.57
CA ASN A 140 0.06 16.41 10.48
C ASN A 140 1.25 15.57 10.99
N ALA A 141 1.17 14.23 10.92
CA ALA A 141 2.30 13.36 11.25
C ALA A 141 3.42 13.42 10.20
N SER A 142 3.09 13.66 8.93
CA SER A 142 4.05 13.66 7.81
C SER A 142 5.23 14.62 8.00
N PRO A 143 5.05 15.91 8.34
CA PRO A 143 6.18 16.82 8.54
C PRO A 143 7.05 16.46 9.76
N ILE A 144 6.50 15.77 10.77
CA ILE A 144 7.26 15.27 11.93
C ILE A 144 8.14 14.11 11.47
N LEU A 145 7.53 13.12 10.82
CA LEU A 145 8.20 11.91 10.32
C LEU A 145 9.28 12.24 9.27
N LEU A 146 9.04 13.26 8.44
CA LEU A 146 10.02 13.72 7.46
C LEU A 146 11.32 14.21 8.11
N LYS A 147 11.23 14.93 9.24
CA LYS A 147 12.42 15.37 9.99
C LYS A 147 13.22 14.20 10.56
N GLU A 148 12.58 13.04 10.73
CA GLU A 148 13.19 11.80 11.22
C GLU A 148 13.67 10.86 10.10
N GLY A 149 13.57 11.33 8.84
CA GLY A 149 13.95 10.58 7.65
C GLY A 149 12.93 9.52 7.22
N ILE A 150 11.72 9.52 7.79
CA ILE A 150 10.66 8.59 7.42
C ILE A 150 9.76 9.26 6.37
N ARG A 151 9.77 8.74 5.15
CA ARG A 151 8.92 9.26 4.07
C ARG A 151 7.49 8.76 4.23
N THR A 152 6.53 9.62 3.91
CA THR A 152 5.11 9.30 3.92
C THR A 152 4.47 9.49 2.54
N LEU A 153 3.38 8.79 2.28
CA LEU A 153 2.48 8.99 1.14
C LEU A 153 1.07 9.29 1.67
N GLY A 154 0.32 10.18 1.02
CA GLY A 154 -1.11 10.38 1.29
C GLY A 154 -1.96 9.31 0.61
N THR A 155 -2.70 8.50 1.38
CA THR A 155 -3.66 7.49 0.87
C THR A 155 -5.10 7.84 1.25
N SER A 156 -6.08 7.07 0.77
CA SER A 156 -7.52 7.31 1.01
C SER A 156 -7.97 8.71 0.55
N ILE A 157 -7.49 9.11 -0.63
CA ILE A 157 -7.77 10.41 -1.24
C ILE A 157 -8.93 10.26 -2.23
N PHE A 158 -9.99 11.01 -1.99
CA PHE A 158 -11.23 11.02 -2.79
C PHE A 158 -11.58 12.41 -3.32
N SER A 159 -10.76 13.43 -3.02
CA SER A 159 -10.98 14.81 -3.43
C SER A 159 -9.67 15.54 -3.71
N VAL A 160 -9.74 16.58 -4.53
CA VAL A 160 -8.60 17.47 -4.81
C VAL A 160 -8.10 18.15 -3.53
N VAL A 161 -9.00 18.50 -2.61
CA VAL A 161 -8.62 19.15 -1.33
C VAL A 161 -7.74 18.23 -0.50
N GLN A 162 -8.04 16.94 -0.43
CA GLN A 162 -7.17 15.97 0.26
C GLN A 162 -5.81 15.81 -0.43
N ALA A 163 -5.77 15.83 -1.77
CA ALA A 163 -4.52 15.78 -2.52
C ALA A 163 -3.64 17.01 -2.25
N ILE A 164 -4.24 18.20 -2.22
CA ILE A 164 -3.55 19.45 -1.86
C ILE A 164 -3.03 19.37 -0.42
N ALA A 165 -3.85 18.92 0.53
CA ALA A 165 -3.44 18.77 1.93
C ALA A 165 -2.26 17.80 2.09
N ALA A 166 -2.27 16.66 1.39
CA ALA A 166 -1.17 15.70 1.41
C ALA A 166 0.13 16.30 0.83
N SER A 167 0.03 17.08 -0.25
CA SER A 167 1.15 17.81 -0.83
C SER A 167 1.72 18.84 0.16
N GLN A 168 0.86 19.65 0.79
CA GLN A 168 1.25 20.64 1.79
C GLN A 168 1.87 20.03 3.05
N ALA A 169 1.46 18.80 3.40
CA ALA A 169 2.04 18.04 4.50
C ALA A 169 3.43 17.44 4.18
N GLY A 170 3.93 17.60 2.96
CA GLY A 170 5.25 17.13 2.54
C GLY A 170 5.33 15.63 2.21
N CYS A 171 4.20 14.98 1.93
CA CYS A 171 4.16 13.60 1.45
C CYS A 171 4.99 13.46 0.16
N LEU A 172 5.68 12.33 0.01
CA LEU A 172 6.46 11.99 -1.19
C LEU A 172 5.59 11.85 -2.43
N SER A 173 4.41 11.27 -2.27
CA SER A 173 3.46 11.00 -3.33
C SER A 173 2.05 10.85 -2.73
N ILE A 174 1.07 10.72 -3.61
CA ILE A 174 -0.34 10.49 -3.25
C ILE A 174 -0.86 9.24 -3.96
N SER A 175 -1.83 8.56 -3.34
CA SER A 175 -2.59 7.47 -3.96
C SER A 175 -4.09 7.77 -3.94
N PRO A 176 -4.62 8.48 -4.96
CA PRO A 176 -6.06 8.68 -5.14
C PRO A 176 -6.79 7.36 -5.43
N TYR A 177 -8.00 7.21 -4.88
CA TYR A 177 -8.80 6.00 -5.06
C TYR A 177 -9.80 6.22 -6.20
N TYR A 178 -9.47 5.70 -7.38
CA TYR A 178 -10.31 5.84 -8.59
C TYR A 178 -11.57 4.95 -8.56
N ASN A 179 -11.54 3.85 -7.81
CA ASN A 179 -12.64 2.88 -7.72
C ASN A 179 -13.84 3.37 -6.89
N TYR A 180 -13.69 4.43 -6.09
CA TYR A 180 -14.80 5.00 -5.32
C TYR A 180 -15.92 5.57 -6.22
N SER A 181 -15.58 5.99 -7.43
CA SER A 181 -16.53 6.52 -8.42
C SER A 181 -17.62 5.51 -8.82
N LYS A 182 -17.40 4.20 -8.68
CA LYS A 182 -18.41 3.19 -8.99
C LYS A 182 -19.60 3.20 -8.01
N ASN A 183 -19.40 3.75 -6.80
CA ASN A 183 -20.44 3.80 -5.75
C ASN A 183 -21.04 5.20 -5.54
N THR A 184 -20.57 6.22 -6.27
CA THR A 184 -21.10 7.58 -6.15
C THR A 184 -21.38 8.19 -7.53
N ASN A 185 -22.64 8.03 -7.95
CA ASN A 185 -23.29 8.73 -9.06
C ASN A 185 -22.73 8.46 -10.49
N SER A 186 -23.38 7.52 -11.19
CA SER A 186 -23.17 7.20 -12.62
C SER A 186 -23.38 8.37 -13.60
N VAL A 187 -23.93 9.49 -13.13
CA VAL A 187 -24.22 10.69 -13.94
C VAL A 187 -22.96 11.51 -14.26
N GLN A 188 -21.92 11.45 -13.42
CA GLN A 188 -20.71 12.26 -13.60
C GLN A 188 -19.70 11.70 -14.62
N TRP A 189 -19.83 10.42 -14.99
CA TRP A 189 -18.88 9.71 -15.86
C TRP A 189 -19.58 8.98 -17.01
N SER A 190 -20.59 9.61 -17.62
CA SER A 190 -21.46 9.00 -18.65
C SER A 190 -20.75 8.52 -19.92
N SER A 191 -19.53 8.99 -20.19
CA SER A 191 -18.71 8.59 -21.33
C SER A 191 -17.87 7.33 -21.09
N VAL A 192 -17.78 6.85 -19.84
CA VAL A 192 -17.07 5.59 -19.52
C VAL A 192 -18.06 4.44 -19.63
N ARG A 193 -18.37 4.02 -20.87
CA ARG A 193 -19.05 2.73 -21.09
C ARG A 193 -18.04 1.60 -20.87
N ALA A 194 -18.09 0.99 -19.69
CA ALA A 194 -17.37 -0.25 -19.44
C ALA A 194 -17.94 -1.33 -20.39
N GLY A 195 -17.11 -1.84 -21.29
CA GLY A 195 -17.42 -3.09 -21.98
C GLY A 195 -17.61 -4.19 -20.95
N ASN A 196 -18.70 -4.93 -21.07
CA ASN A 196 -19.00 -6.11 -20.24
C ASN A 196 -18.35 -7.34 -20.90
N PRO A 197 -17.27 -7.93 -20.37
CA PRO A 197 -16.95 -9.31 -20.66
C PRO A 197 -17.76 -10.17 -19.69
N ALA A 198 -18.76 -10.86 -20.24
CA ALA A 198 -19.61 -11.82 -19.55
C ALA A 198 -18.77 -12.76 -18.65
N GLY A 199 -18.97 -12.66 -17.34
CA GLY A 199 -18.23 -13.46 -16.34
C GLY A 199 -18.37 -12.96 -14.89
N TRP A 200 -18.84 -11.72 -14.69
CA TRP A 200 -18.97 -11.08 -13.38
C TRP A 200 -20.33 -11.24 -12.70
N ASP A 201 -21.23 -12.08 -13.25
CA ASP A 201 -22.63 -12.21 -12.81
C ASP A 201 -22.91 -13.46 -11.95
N ARG A 202 -21.95 -13.86 -11.10
CA ARG A 202 -22.29 -14.69 -9.94
C ARG A 202 -22.06 -13.86 -8.71
N HIS A 203 -23.13 -13.69 -7.92
CA HIS A 203 -23.10 -13.17 -6.57
C HIS A 203 -22.04 -13.90 -5.74
N ASP A 204 -20.84 -13.33 -5.72
CA ASP A 204 -19.79 -13.63 -4.78
C ASP A 204 -19.48 -12.31 -4.06
N PRO A 205 -19.77 -12.18 -2.76
CA PRO A 205 -19.44 -10.99 -1.98
C PRO A 205 -17.94 -10.66 -1.98
N ALA A 206 -17.08 -11.60 -2.39
CA ALA A 206 -15.65 -11.40 -2.54
C ALA A 206 -15.23 -10.82 -3.92
N ALA A 207 -16.12 -10.81 -4.92
CA ALA A 207 -15.80 -10.37 -6.28
C ALA A 207 -15.87 -8.84 -6.47
N ASP A 208 -16.49 -8.09 -5.57
CA ASP A 208 -16.57 -6.61 -5.64
C ASP A 208 -15.24 -5.90 -5.29
N ILE A 209 -14.20 -6.66 -5.00
CA ILE A 209 -12.99 -6.19 -4.32
C ILE A 209 -11.71 -6.68 -5.02
N GLY A 210 -11.68 -6.55 -6.36
CA GLY A 210 -10.51 -6.83 -7.19
C GLY A 210 -9.31 -5.90 -6.90
N PRO A 211 -8.08 -6.29 -7.31
CA PRO A 211 -6.86 -5.55 -7.02
C PRO A 211 -6.93 -4.17 -7.67
N SER A 212 -6.86 -3.14 -6.83
CA SER A 212 -6.77 -1.77 -7.25
C SER A 212 -5.43 -1.53 -7.93
N ALA A 213 -5.44 -1.38 -9.25
CA ALA A 213 -4.33 -0.78 -9.97
C ALA A 213 -4.24 0.69 -9.54
N TYR A 214 -3.26 1.01 -8.69
CA TYR A 214 -2.96 2.38 -8.28
C TYR A 214 -1.95 2.97 -9.25
N TRP A 215 -2.35 3.98 -10.00
CA TRP A 215 -1.43 4.82 -10.77
C TRP A 215 -0.93 5.93 -9.85
N SER A 216 0.35 5.87 -9.47
CA SER A 216 1.02 6.98 -8.80
C SER A 216 1.60 7.92 -9.88
N THR A 217 0.84 8.94 -10.29
CA THR A 217 1.40 10.04 -11.10
C THR A 217 1.69 11.25 -10.23
N LEU A 218 2.95 11.46 -9.90
CA LEU A 218 3.54 12.80 -9.75
C LEU A 218 4.93 12.74 -10.40
N GLY A 219 5.18 13.65 -11.34
CA GLY A 219 6.37 13.71 -12.19
C GLY A 219 7.65 14.10 -11.48
#